data_AF-A0A6I4QEL0-F1
#
_entry.id   AF-A0A6I4QEL0-F1
#
_cell.length_a   1.000
_cell.length_b   1.000
_cell.length_c   1.000
_cell.angle_alpha   90.00
_cell.angle_beta   90.00
_cell.angle_gamma   90.00
#
_symmetry.space_group_name_H-M   'P 1'
#
loop_
_entity.id
_entity.type
_entity.pdbx_description
1 polymer ?
#
loop_
_entity_poly.entity_id
_entity_poly.type
_entity_poly.pdbx_seq_one_letter_code
_entity_poly.pdbx_strand_id
1 'polypeptide(L)'
;RLFRLTKLLLFFVPLFLLPYTQCSMALTASTSRYIEGSAPYLTLDGGQTRATSTDSFLFIKLQDGRVITPSTNPSSATNPIRLPYAGSTLGNIDMLIPSSVDSVNLSDLVTRYNYWGDDDGDGQGINGVTATG
;
A
#
# COMPACT_ATOMS: atom_id res chain seq x y z
N ARG A 1 -25.51 -14.17 -75.77
CA ARG A 1 -25.88 -13.07 -74.83
C ARG A 1 -25.90 -13.52 -73.37
N LEU A 2 -26.36 -14.74 -73.06
CA LEU A 2 -26.44 -15.31 -71.69
C LEU A 2 -25.09 -15.34 -70.92
N PHE A 3 -23.99 -15.72 -71.59
CA PHE A 3 -22.65 -15.88 -70.98
C PHE A 3 -21.98 -14.56 -70.53
N ARG A 4 -22.42 -13.41 -71.05
CA ARG A 4 -21.93 -12.08 -70.62
C ARG A 4 -22.63 -11.60 -69.33
N LEU A 5 -23.85 -12.06 -69.07
CA LEU A 5 -24.62 -11.73 -67.88
C LEU A 5 -24.05 -12.43 -66.64
N THR A 6 -23.60 -13.68 -66.78
CA THR A 6 -23.02 -14.48 -65.70
C THR A 6 -21.66 -13.95 -65.22
N LYS A 7 -20.82 -13.45 -66.13
CA LYS A 7 -19.55 -12.79 -65.79
C LYS A 7 -19.75 -11.44 -65.08
N LEU A 8 -20.80 -10.71 -65.45
CA LEU A 8 -21.19 -9.47 -64.77
C LEU A 8 -21.66 -9.78 -63.34
N LEU A 9 -22.47 -10.83 -63.16
CA LEU A 9 -22.96 -11.25 -61.85
C LEU A 9 -21.81 -11.62 -60.90
N LEU A 10 -20.82 -12.40 -61.39
CA LEU A 10 -19.62 -12.77 -60.63
C LEU A 10 -18.73 -11.58 -60.26
N PHE A 11 -18.73 -10.52 -61.07
CA PHE A 11 -17.98 -9.29 -60.79
C PHE A 11 -18.56 -8.49 -59.61
N PHE A 12 -19.88 -8.61 -59.37
CA PHE A 12 -20.55 -7.97 -58.23
C PHE A 12 -20.56 -8.81 -56.95
N VAL A 13 -20.22 -10.11 -57.02
CA VAL A 13 -20.16 -10.99 -55.83
C VAL A 13 -19.25 -10.46 -54.71
N PRO A 14 -18.02 -9.96 -54.98
CA PRO A 14 -17.17 -9.41 -53.92
C PRO A 14 -17.80 -8.18 -53.26
N LEU A 15 -18.56 -7.37 -54.02
CA LEU A 15 -19.23 -6.17 -53.54
C LEU A 15 -20.41 -6.48 -52.60
N PHE A 16 -21.07 -7.62 -52.80
CA PHE A 16 -22.14 -8.12 -51.91
C PHE A 16 -21.62 -8.84 -50.67
N LEU A 17 -20.36 -9.31 -50.66
CA LEU A 17 -19.73 -9.93 -49.48
C LEU A 17 -19.10 -8.92 -48.50
N LEU A 18 -19.08 -7.62 -48.80
CA LEU A 18 -18.19 -6.66 -48.14
C LEU A 18 -18.72 -5.76 -46.99
N PRO A 19 -19.96 -5.79 -46.47
CA PRO A 19 -20.24 -4.99 -45.28
C PRO A 19 -20.32 -5.89 -44.04
N TYR A 20 -19.24 -6.62 -43.72
CA TYR A 20 -19.06 -7.02 -42.32
C TYR A 20 -18.40 -5.85 -41.60
N THR A 21 -19.21 -4.82 -41.31
CA THR A 21 -18.79 -3.74 -40.43
C THR A 21 -18.49 -4.35 -39.07
N GLN A 22 -17.21 -4.42 -38.72
CA GLN A 22 -16.75 -4.77 -37.38
C GLN A 22 -17.17 -3.61 -36.47
N CYS A 23 -18.43 -3.59 -36.03
CA CYS A 23 -18.91 -2.63 -35.06
C CYS A 23 -18.12 -2.87 -33.78
N SER A 24 -17.20 -1.95 -33.47
CA SER A 24 -16.54 -1.93 -32.16
C SER A 24 -17.63 -1.66 -31.13
N MET A 25 -18.00 -2.69 -30.39
CA MET A 25 -18.95 -2.58 -29.28
C MET A 25 -18.15 -2.11 -28.07
N ALA A 26 -18.19 -0.81 -27.77
CA ALA A 26 -17.65 -0.30 -26.51
C ALA A 26 -18.65 -0.61 -25.39
N LEU A 27 -18.21 -1.37 -24.39
CA LEU A 27 -19.02 -1.67 -23.21
C LEU A 27 -18.89 -0.50 -22.23
N THR A 28 -19.95 0.28 -22.07
CA THR A 28 -20.01 1.35 -21.06
C THR A 28 -20.49 0.75 -19.74
N ALA A 29 -19.66 0.85 -18.69
CA ALA A 29 -20.05 0.55 -17.32
C ALA A 29 -20.26 1.85 -16.56
N SER A 30 -21.36 1.94 -15.81
CA SER A 30 -21.61 3.01 -14.86
C SER A 30 -21.89 2.41 -13.48
N THR A 31 -21.26 2.96 -12.45
CA THR A 31 -21.55 2.56 -11.07
C THR A 31 -22.67 3.44 -10.54
N SER A 32 -23.60 2.86 -9.79
CA SER A 32 -24.66 3.61 -9.09
C SER A 32 -24.17 4.33 -7.84
N ARG A 33 -22.90 4.09 -7.45
CA ARG A 33 -22.25 4.61 -6.24
C ARG A 33 -20.79 4.95 -6.53
N TYR A 34 -20.16 5.65 -5.59
CA TYR A 34 -18.71 5.88 -5.58
C TYR A 34 -17.96 4.55 -5.46
N ILE A 35 -16.74 4.49 -5.99
CA ILE A 35 -15.86 3.35 -5.78
C ILE A 35 -15.19 3.55 -4.42
N GLU A 36 -15.58 2.72 -3.46
CA GLU A 36 -15.03 2.76 -2.12
C GLU A 36 -13.68 2.03 -2.09
N GLY A 37 -12.69 2.64 -1.43
CA GLY A 37 -11.36 2.09 -1.22
C GLY A 37 -10.59 2.95 -0.20
N SER A 38 -9.63 2.35 0.47
CA SER A 38 -8.85 2.93 1.55
C SER A 38 -7.36 2.76 1.26
N ALA A 39 -6.57 3.79 1.56
CA ALA A 39 -5.13 3.66 1.43
C ALA A 39 -4.58 2.74 2.53
N PRO A 40 -3.53 1.95 2.24
CA PRO A 40 -2.82 1.23 3.27
C PRO A 40 -2.18 2.20 4.26
N TYR A 41 -1.97 1.74 5.49
CA TYR A 41 -1.44 2.54 6.58
C TYR A 41 -0.44 1.75 7.41
N LEU A 42 0.49 2.44 8.09
CA LEU A 42 1.40 1.79 9.02
C LEU A 42 0.69 1.52 10.36
N THR A 43 0.98 0.38 10.97
CA THR A 43 0.40 -0.04 12.25
C THR A 43 1.37 -0.95 13.01
N LEU A 44 1.43 -0.79 14.32
CA LEU A 44 2.38 -1.49 15.20
C LEU A 44 1.71 -2.57 16.04
N ASP A 45 0.38 -2.55 16.12
CA ASP A 45 -0.45 -3.39 16.98
C ASP A 45 -1.39 -4.28 16.15
N GLY A 46 -1.00 -4.57 14.90
CA GLY A 46 -1.75 -5.44 14.00
C GLY A 46 -3.04 -4.81 13.48
N GLY A 47 -3.09 -3.49 13.32
CA GLY A 47 -4.21 -2.77 12.72
C GLY A 47 -5.18 -2.12 13.70
N GLN A 48 -4.92 -2.15 15.02
CA GLN A 48 -5.80 -1.47 15.98
C GLN A 48 -5.62 0.04 15.92
N THR A 49 -4.39 0.51 15.71
CA THR A 49 -4.08 1.93 15.56
C THR A 49 -3.34 2.21 14.26
N ARG A 50 -3.71 3.32 13.63
CA ARG A 50 -3.03 3.83 12.43
C ARG A 50 -1.96 4.83 12.86
N ALA A 51 -0.72 4.61 12.46
CA ALA A 51 0.33 5.60 12.67
C ALA A 51 0.09 6.79 11.74
N THR A 52 -0.25 7.94 12.32
CA THR A 52 -0.61 9.17 11.59
C THR A 52 0.40 10.30 11.82
N SER A 53 1.36 10.09 12.72
CA SER A 53 2.39 11.06 13.06
C SER A 53 3.69 10.37 13.49
N THR A 54 4.80 11.10 13.42
CA THR A 54 6.09 10.63 13.94
C THR A 54 6.03 10.28 15.42
N ASP A 55 5.17 10.94 16.20
CA ASP A 55 4.98 10.61 17.62
C ASP A 55 4.27 9.28 17.84
N SER A 56 3.27 8.97 17.02
CA SER A 56 2.60 7.66 17.06
C SER A 56 3.50 6.52 16.58
N PHE A 57 4.59 6.84 15.87
CA PHE A 57 5.43 5.86 15.19
C PHE A 57 6.79 5.64 15.85
N LEU A 58 7.48 6.72 16.23
CA LEU A 58 8.84 6.73 16.76
C LEU A 58 8.88 7.01 18.26
N PHE A 59 7.98 6.40 19.03
CA PHE A 59 8.01 6.51 20.49
C PHE A 59 8.93 5.44 21.11
N ILE A 60 9.39 5.75 22.32
CA ILE A 60 9.92 4.74 23.23
C ILE A 60 9.03 4.67 24.46
N LYS A 61 8.85 3.48 25.02
CA LYS A 61 8.17 3.28 26.29
C LYS A 61 9.11 2.59 27.26
N LEU A 62 9.33 3.27 28.38
CA LEU A 62 10.20 2.77 29.44
C LEU A 62 9.46 1.76 30.32
N GLN A 63 10.22 1.00 31.12
CA GLN A 63 9.67 -0.03 32.00
C GLN A 63 8.66 0.49 33.05
N ASP A 64 8.75 1.77 33.43
CA ASP A 64 7.80 2.43 34.34
C ASP A 64 6.51 2.88 33.61
N GLY A 65 6.39 2.59 32.32
CA GLY A 65 5.26 2.95 31.48
C GLY A 65 5.35 4.35 30.87
N ARG A 66 6.38 5.14 31.18
CA ARG A 66 6.56 6.47 30.59
C ARG A 66 6.82 6.36 29.09
N VAL A 67 5.98 7.02 28.31
CA VAL A 67 6.14 7.15 26.85
C VAL A 67 6.86 8.46 26.54
N ILE A 68 7.90 8.38 25.74
CA ILE A 68 8.64 9.54 25.24
C ILE A 68 8.54 9.52 23.72
N THR A 69 8.06 10.62 23.15
CA THR A 69 7.91 10.81 21.71
C THR A 69 8.96 11.81 21.21
N PRO A 70 9.20 11.89 19.89
CA PRO A 70 10.06 12.92 19.31
C PRO A 70 9.65 14.35 19.73
N SER A 71 8.35 14.66 19.77
CA SER A 71 7.85 15.99 20.18
C SER A 71 7.96 16.28 21.67
N THR A 72 8.02 15.25 22.52
CA THR A 72 8.04 15.38 23.99
C THR A 72 9.37 14.98 24.62
N ASN A 73 10.40 14.77 23.79
CA ASN A 73 11.71 14.34 24.25
C ASN A 73 12.41 15.46 25.05
N PRO A 74 12.62 15.30 26.38
CA PRO A 74 13.28 16.31 27.20
C PRO A 74 14.81 16.21 27.15
N SER A 75 15.35 15.27 26.34
CA SER A 75 16.75 14.90 26.42
C SER A 75 17.68 15.90 25.74
N SER A 76 18.89 15.99 26.28
CA SER A 76 20.00 16.72 25.68
C SER A 76 21.32 16.02 26.03
N ALA A 77 22.43 16.51 25.48
CA ALA A 77 23.76 15.99 25.80
C ALA A 77 24.09 16.01 27.31
N THR A 78 23.54 16.97 28.05
CA THR A 78 23.73 17.11 29.52
C THR A 78 22.55 16.60 30.33
N ASN A 79 21.41 16.33 29.69
CA ASN A 79 20.20 15.81 30.32
C ASN A 79 19.72 14.55 29.60
N PRO A 80 20.39 13.39 29.76
CA PRO A 80 19.98 12.17 29.08
C PRO A 80 18.66 11.61 29.67
N ILE A 81 17.98 10.78 28.88
CA ILE A 81 16.83 10.00 29.38
C ILE A 81 17.36 8.98 30.39
N ARG A 82 16.96 9.12 31.67
CA ARG A 82 17.30 8.17 32.73
C ARG A 82 16.32 7.01 32.74
N LEU A 83 16.86 5.78 32.79
CA LEU A 83 16.07 4.58 32.99
C LEU A 83 15.57 4.50 34.44
N PRO A 84 14.35 4.00 34.67
CA PRO A 84 13.70 4.06 35.98
C PRO A 84 14.31 3.10 37.01
N TYR A 85 14.97 2.02 36.59
CA TYR A 85 15.47 0.98 37.49
C TYR A 85 16.97 0.71 37.29
N ALA A 86 17.63 0.30 38.37
CA ALA A 86 19.01 -0.16 38.30
C ALA A 86 19.10 -1.49 37.54
N GLY A 87 20.05 -1.60 36.62
CA GLY A 87 20.21 -2.80 35.77
C GLY A 87 19.30 -2.83 34.54
N SER A 88 18.48 -1.80 34.29
CA SER A 88 17.74 -1.67 33.03
C SER A 88 18.69 -1.60 31.84
N THR A 89 18.31 -2.27 30.75
CA THR A 89 19.04 -2.31 29.48
C THR A 89 18.19 -1.72 28.36
N LEU A 90 18.77 -1.48 27.18
CA LEU A 90 18.02 -1.06 25.99
C LEU A 90 16.95 -2.08 25.59
N GLY A 91 17.17 -3.38 25.86
CA GLY A 91 16.18 -4.43 25.61
C GLY A 91 14.95 -4.35 26.53
N ASN A 92 14.96 -3.48 27.55
CA ASN A 92 13.80 -3.23 28.38
C ASN A 92 13.01 -1.98 27.97
N ILE A 93 13.41 -1.33 26.89
CA ILE A 93 12.70 -0.20 26.29
C ILE A 93 11.86 -0.76 25.16
N ASP A 94 10.54 -0.59 25.24
CA ASP A 94 9.69 -0.92 24.11
C ASP A 94 9.85 0.19 23.07
N MET A 95 10.28 -0.20 21.87
CA MET A 95 10.46 0.71 20.75
C MET A 95 10.21 -0.02 19.43
N LEU A 96 9.91 0.73 18.38
CA LEU A 96 9.70 0.18 17.03
C LEU A 96 10.98 -0.44 16.44
N ILE A 97 12.12 0.20 16.64
CA ILE A 97 13.40 -0.24 16.09
C ILE A 97 13.96 -1.36 16.98
N PRO A 98 14.27 -2.56 16.45
CA PRO A 98 14.83 -3.61 17.27
C PRO A 98 16.08 -3.15 18.03
N SER A 99 16.19 -3.50 19.32
CA SER A 99 17.28 -3.04 20.20
C SER A 99 18.70 -3.47 19.77
N SER A 100 18.82 -4.36 18.78
CA SER A 100 20.07 -4.81 18.19
C SER A 100 20.59 -3.94 17.04
N VAL A 101 19.81 -2.96 16.57
CA VAL A 101 20.16 -2.10 15.44
C VAL A 101 19.82 -0.64 15.75
N ASP A 102 20.56 0.29 15.17
CA ASP A 102 20.32 1.72 15.33
C ASP A 102 19.34 2.27 14.27
N SER A 103 19.07 1.50 13.21
CA SER A 103 18.17 1.88 12.13
C SER A 103 17.57 0.67 11.42
N VAL A 104 16.43 0.90 10.76
CA VAL A 104 15.79 -0.05 9.83
C VAL A 104 15.38 0.71 8.58
N ASN A 105 15.35 0.03 7.43
CA ASN A 105 14.80 0.62 6.21
C ASN A 105 13.28 0.72 6.33
N LEU A 106 12.69 1.73 5.70
CA LEU A 106 11.23 1.90 5.67
C LEU A 106 10.56 0.74 4.92
N SER A 107 11.23 0.19 3.91
CA SER A 107 10.78 -1.00 3.19
C SER A 107 10.68 -2.25 4.08
N ASP A 108 11.56 -2.40 5.07
CA ASP A 108 11.56 -3.54 5.99
C ASP A 108 10.31 -3.52 6.89
N LEU A 109 9.76 -2.33 7.19
CA LEU A 109 8.54 -2.20 7.99
C LEU A 109 7.35 -2.85 7.29
N VAL A 110 7.28 -2.76 5.97
CA VAL A 110 6.24 -3.42 5.17
C VAL A 110 6.59 -4.88 4.91
N THR A 111 7.81 -5.17 4.45
CA THR A 111 8.16 -6.49 3.89
C THR A 111 8.63 -7.51 4.92
N ARG A 112 9.34 -7.07 5.96
CA ARG A 112 9.94 -7.95 6.97
C ARG A 112 9.12 -8.01 8.25
N TYR A 113 8.64 -6.86 8.70
CA TYR A 113 7.94 -6.73 9.98
C TYR A 113 6.42 -6.74 9.86
N ASN A 114 5.85 -6.60 8.65
CA ASN A 114 4.41 -6.51 8.42
C ASN A 114 3.71 -5.45 9.29
N TYR A 115 4.36 -4.31 9.51
CA TYR A 115 3.81 -3.16 10.24
C TYR A 115 2.94 -2.26 9.35
N TRP A 116 2.02 -2.88 8.62
CA TRP A 116 1.06 -2.19 7.77
C TRP A 116 -0.29 -2.91 7.79
N GLY A 117 -1.34 -2.17 7.46
CA GLY A 117 -2.69 -2.65 7.32
C GLY A 117 -3.34 -2.10 6.07
N ASP A 118 -4.30 -2.85 5.57
CA ASP A 118 -5.15 -2.49 4.44
C ASP A 118 -6.54 -3.08 4.70
N ASP A 119 -7.51 -2.19 4.87
CA ASP A 119 -8.83 -2.55 5.40
C ASP A 119 -9.77 -3.13 4.33
N ASP A 120 -9.55 -2.82 3.05
CA ASP A 120 -10.34 -3.36 1.94
C ASP A 120 -9.65 -4.53 1.23
N GLY A 121 -8.36 -4.73 1.50
CA GLY A 121 -7.60 -5.89 1.07
C GLY A 121 -7.20 -5.87 -0.41
N ASP A 122 -7.35 -4.73 -1.10
CA ASP A 122 -6.96 -4.59 -2.51
C ASP A 122 -5.44 -4.48 -2.71
N GLY A 123 -4.70 -4.23 -1.62
CA GLY A 123 -3.24 -4.16 -1.55
C GLY A 123 -2.57 -5.51 -1.27
N GLN A 124 -3.32 -6.60 -1.11
CA GLN A 124 -2.80 -7.94 -0.80
C GLN A 124 -2.48 -8.71 -2.10
N GLY A 125 -1.22 -8.78 -2.52
CA GLY A 125 -0.83 -9.57 -3.70
C GLY A 125 0.55 -9.24 -4.29
N ILE A 126 0.85 -9.86 -5.45
CA ILE A 126 2.05 -9.53 -6.25
C ILE A 126 1.90 -8.08 -6.74
N ASN A 127 2.87 -7.22 -6.42
CA ASN A 127 2.82 -5.77 -6.64
C ASN A 127 1.74 -5.03 -5.81
N GLY A 128 1.41 -5.57 -4.64
CA GLY A 128 0.57 -4.89 -3.65
C GLY A 128 1.30 -3.73 -2.97
N VAL A 129 1.10 -3.58 -1.66
CA VAL A 129 1.69 -2.48 -0.89
C VAL A 129 3.22 -2.52 -0.92
N THR A 130 3.82 -1.37 -1.27
CA THR A 130 5.27 -1.19 -1.34
C THR A 130 5.66 0.10 -0.62
N ALA A 131 6.72 0.04 0.19
CA ALA A 131 7.38 1.21 0.74
C ALA A 131 8.83 1.28 0.28
N THR A 132 9.30 2.48 -0.02
CA THR A 132 10.68 2.76 -0.45
C THR A 132 11.30 3.78 0.48
N GLY A 133 12.53 3.52 0.94
CA GLY A 133 13.27 4.41 1.84
C GLY A 133 14.07 3.64 2.87
#